data_AF-A0A3G5U4C1-F1
#
_entry.id   AF-A0A3G5U4C1-F1
#
_cell.length_a   1.000
_cell.length_b   1.000
_cell.length_c   1.000
_cell.angle_alpha   90.00
_cell.angle_beta   90.00
_cell.angle_gamma   90.00
#
_symmetry.space_group_name_H-M   'P 1'
#
loop_
_entity.id
_entity.type
_entity.pdbx_description
1 polymer ?
#
loop_
_entity_poly.entity_id
_entity_poly.type
_entity_poly.pdbx_seq_one_letter_code
_entity_poly.pdbx_strand_id
1 'polypeptide(L)'
;MEDIKWHEAEENNDGIKTIAMIELDKKLKGVTMYGYNRIVGYNGILKGEKVLYKGEEYTVVMVSRLGDFGLSKTGELPYILRACPKDVVKK
;
A
#
# COMPACT_ATOMS: atom_id res chain seq x y z
N MET A 1 17.69 -0.73 -0.34
CA MET A 1 16.34 -1.29 -0.14
C MET A 1 15.80 -0.56 1.07
N GLU A 2 14.67 0.13 0.97
CA GLU A 2 14.06 0.79 2.14
C GLU A 2 13.52 -0.32 3.06
N ASP A 3 13.78 -0.23 4.37
CA ASP A 3 13.29 -1.23 5.32
C ASP A 3 11.76 -1.11 5.46
N ILE A 4 11.04 -2.10 4.92
CA ILE A 4 9.59 -2.21 5.04
C ILE A 4 9.26 -2.86 6.38
N LYS A 5 8.58 -2.12 7.26
CA LYS A 5 8.06 -2.60 8.54
C LYS A 5 6.57 -2.88 8.42
N TRP A 6 6.13 -4.03 8.92
CA TRP A 6 4.71 -4.38 8.99
C TRP A 6 4.18 -4.11 10.40
N HIS A 7 3.03 -3.45 10.46
CA HIS A 7 2.34 -3.13 11.71
C HIS A 7 0.94 -3.74 11.68
N GLU A 8 0.50 -4.32 12.79
CA GLU A 8 -0.89 -4.77 12.93
C GLU A 8 -1.83 -3.57 12.96
N ALA A 9 -3.04 -3.76 12.42
CA ALA A 9 -4.09 -2.78 12.42
C ALA A 9 -5.38 -3.40 12.97
N GLU A 10 -6.02 -2.65 13.86
CA GLU A 10 -7.29 -3.02 14.50
C GLU A 10 -8.35 -1.95 14.14
N GLU A 11 -9.60 -2.20 14.55
CA GLU A 11 -10.71 -1.22 14.47
C GLU A 11 -10.93 -0.57 13.07
N ASN A 12 -10.93 -1.35 11.99
CA ASN A 12 -11.24 -0.85 10.65
C ASN A 12 -12.29 -1.69 9.91
N ASN A 13 -13.05 -1.02 9.04
CA ASN A 13 -14.13 -1.62 8.24
C ASN A 13 -13.64 -2.17 6.89
N ASP A 14 -12.38 -1.91 6.55
CA ASP A 14 -11.78 -2.20 5.25
C ASP A 14 -11.04 -3.55 5.23
N GLY A 15 -11.05 -4.26 6.36
CA GLY A 15 -10.44 -5.58 6.52
C GLY A 15 -8.92 -5.54 6.46
N ILE A 16 -8.32 -4.40 6.84
CA ILE A 16 -6.89 -4.20 6.96
C ILE A 16 -6.45 -4.86 8.27
N LYS A 17 -5.60 -5.88 8.16
CA LYS A 17 -5.00 -6.58 9.30
C LYS A 17 -3.57 -6.12 9.52
N THR A 18 -2.87 -5.79 8.45
CA THR A 18 -1.49 -5.32 8.51
C THR A 18 -1.25 -4.15 7.55
N ILE A 19 -0.39 -3.23 7.96
CA ILE A 19 0.02 -2.05 7.19
C ILE A 19 1.53 -2.11 7.00
N ALA A 20 1.99 -2.06 5.75
CA ALA A 20 3.41 -1.93 5.43
C ALA A 20 3.80 -0.46 5.37
N MET A 21 4.85 -0.10 6.10
CA MET A 21 5.37 1.25 6.17
C MET A 21 6.87 1.27 5.91
N ILE A 22 7.33 2.30 5.20
CA ILE A 22 8.75 2.67 5.15
C ILE A 22 8.97 3.93 5.98
N GLU A 23 10.08 3.97 6.69
CA GLU A 23 10.52 5.13 7.44
C GLU A 23 11.24 6.09 6.50
N LEU A 24 10.68 7.29 6.29
CA LEU A 24 11.34 8.32 5.48
C LEU A 24 12.29 9.13 6.37
N ASP A 25 13.53 8.69 6.46
CA ASP A 25 14.57 9.48 7.14
C ASP A 25 15.05 10.59 6.19
N LYS A 26 14.42 11.77 6.26
CA LYS A 26 14.86 12.95 5.54
C LYS A 26 15.47 13.95 6.51
N LYS A 27 16.81 13.95 6.58
CA LYS A 27 17.60 15.13 6.97
C LYS A 27 17.43 16.24 5.93
N LEU A 28 16.29 16.93 5.95
CA LEU A 28 16.11 18.17 5.21
C LEU A 28 16.80 19.29 6.01
N LYS A 29 18.02 19.67 5.60
CA LYS A 29 18.71 20.93 5.93
C LYS A 29 18.39 21.51 7.34
N GLY A 30 18.73 20.77 8.40
CA GLY A 30 18.63 21.26 9.78
C GLY A 30 17.26 21.08 10.46
N VAL A 31 16.29 20.46 9.81
CA VAL A 31 15.03 20.03 10.43
C VAL A 31 14.98 18.50 10.42
N THR A 32 15.13 17.90 11.58
CA THR A 32 14.93 16.46 11.76
C THR A 32 13.42 16.20 11.80
N MET A 33 12.81 15.91 10.65
CA MET A 33 11.42 15.44 10.58
C MET A 33 11.39 13.94 10.86
N TYR A 34 11.48 13.56 12.14
CA TYR A 34 11.14 12.20 12.55
C TYR A 34 9.63 11.99 12.31
N GLY A 35 9.25 10.95 11.56
CA GLY A 35 7.89 10.40 11.65
C GLY A 35 7.01 10.36 10.40
N TYR A 36 7.52 10.65 9.19
CA TYR A 36 6.73 10.35 7.98
C TYR A 36 6.92 8.89 7.56
N ASN A 37 6.11 8.03 8.16
CA ASN A 37 5.95 6.66 7.68
C ASN A 37 5.11 6.69 6.39
N ARG A 38 5.71 6.29 5.26
CA ARG A 38 4.95 6.14 4.02
C ARG A 38 4.37 4.74 4.00
N ILE A 39 3.04 4.66 3.90
CA ILE A 39 2.35 3.40 3.67
C ILE A 39 2.67 2.92 2.25
N VAL A 40 3.13 1.68 2.14
CA VAL A 40 3.52 1.03 0.90
C VAL A 40 2.75 -0.26 0.64
N GLY A 41 1.85 -0.66 1.54
CA GLY A 41 1.03 -1.86 1.35
C GLY A 41 0.08 -2.16 2.51
N TYR A 42 -0.78 -3.14 2.28
CA TYR A 42 -1.74 -3.67 3.23
C TYR A 42 -1.81 -5.19 3.11
N ASN A 43 -2.07 -5.91 4.21
CA ASN A 43 -2.39 -7.34 4.20
C ASN A 43 -1.36 -8.23 3.48
N GLY A 44 -0.06 -7.91 3.57
CA GLY A 44 1.00 -8.66 2.87
C GLY A 44 1.15 -8.33 1.38
N ILE A 45 0.39 -7.36 0.87
CA ILE A 45 0.42 -6.87 -0.51
C ILE A 45 1.09 -5.50 -0.54
N LEU A 46 2.11 -5.35 -1.38
CA LEU A 46 2.87 -4.12 -1.56
C LEU A 46 2.52 -3.43 -2.90
N LYS A 47 2.78 -2.12 -2.97
CA LYS A 47 2.82 -1.40 -4.23
C LYS A 47 3.82 -2.08 -5.19
N GLY A 48 3.40 -2.28 -6.43
CA GLY A 48 4.14 -2.92 -7.51
C GLY A 48 3.80 -4.40 -7.68
N GLU A 49 3.12 -5.01 -6.72
CA GLU A 49 2.74 -6.42 -6.80
C GLU A 49 1.52 -6.63 -7.71
N LYS A 50 1.49 -7.82 -8.32
CA LYS A 50 0.34 -8.32 -9.06
C LYS A 50 -0.66 -8.97 -8.13
N VAL A 51 -1.93 -8.72 -8.40
CA VAL A 51 -3.04 -9.17 -7.57
C VAL A 51 -4.23 -9.57 -8.43
N LEU A 52 -5.09 -10.42 -7.87
CA LEU A 52 -6.39 -10.73 -8.44
C LEU A 52 -7.46 -9.88 -7.75
N TYR A 53 -8.30 -9.23 -8.55
CA TYR A 53 -9.48 -8.50 -8.10
C TYR A 53 -10.66 -8.86 -9.01
N LYS A 54 -11.74 -9.39 -8.41
CA LYS A 54 -12.94 -9.87 -9.13
C LYS A 54 -12.63 -10.83 -10.29
N GLY A 55 -11.63 -11.69 -10.10
CA GLY A 55 -11.22 -12.71 -11.09
C GLY A 55 -10.30 -12.20 -12.20
N GLU A 56 -9.95 -10.91 -12.23
CA GLU A 56 -9.01 -10.35 -13.19
C GLU A 56 -7.68 -9.94 -12.53
N GLU A 57 -6.59 -10.01 -13.29
CA GLU A 57 -5.26 -9.61 -12.84
C GLU A 57 -5.03 -8.10 -13.00
N TYR A 58 -4.47 -7.49 -11.95
CA TYR A 58 -4.06 -6.10 -11.91
C TYR A 58 -2.71 -5.95 -11.20
N THR A 59 -2.10 -4.78 -11.33
CA THR A 59 -0.95 -4.36 -10.53
C THR A 59 -1.36 -3.27 -9.56
N VAL A 60 -0.88 -3.33 -8.31
CA VAL A 60 -1.07 -2.27 -7.31
C VAL A 60 -0.13 -1.12 -7.63
N VAL A 61 -0.65 0.00 -8.14
CA VAL A 61 0.17 1.18 -8.51
C VAL A 61 0.08 2.32 -7.50
N MET A 62 -0.90 2.26 -6.59
CA MET A 62 -1.11 3.22 -5.53
C MET A 62 -1.58 2.52 -4.26
N VAL A 63 -1.13 3.03 -3.11
CA VAL A 63 -1.63 2.66 -1.79
C VAL A 63 -2.07 3.95 -1.11
N SER A 64 -3.38 4.07 -0.88
CA SER A 64 -3.99 5.26 -0.28
C SER A 64 -3.85 5.21 1.23
N ARG A 65 -3.64 6.36 1.88
CA ARG A 65 -3.72 6.44 3.36
C ARG A 65 -5.11 6.16 3.92
N LEU A 66 -6.14 6.18 3.05
CA LEU A 66 -7.52 5.85 3.41
C LEU A 66 -7.80 4.34 3.37
N GLY A 67 -6.78 3.49 3.19
CA GLY A 67 -6.99 2.04 3.27
C GLY A 67 -7.39 1.36 1.96
N ASP A 68 -7.10 1.97 0.81
CA ASP A 68 -7.45 1.44 -0.51
C ASP A 68 -6.21 1.19 -1.40
N PHE A 69 -6.34 0.25 -2.32
CA PHE A 69 -5.43 0.06 -3.44
C PHE A 69 -5.94 0.74 -4.72
N GLY A 70 -5.03 1.40 -5.43
CA GLY A 70 -5.23 1.79 -6.82
C GLY A 70 -4.66 0.73 -7.75
N LEU A 71 -5.52 0.16 -8.59
CA LEU A 71 -5.20 -0.95 -9.49
C LEU A 71 -5.08 -0.49 -10.95
N SER A 72 -4.07 -1.01 -11.66
CA SER A 72 -3.84 -0.75 -13.07
C SER A 72 -3.60 -2.04 -13.86
N LYS A 73 -4.11 -2.12 -15.08
CA LYS A 73 -3.80 -3.22 -16.02
C LYS A 73 -2.45 -3.06 -16.69
N THR A 74 -1.95 -1.82 -16.83
CA THR A 74 -0.65 -1.55 -17.47
C THR A 74 0.53 -1.71 -16.53
N GLY A 75 0.29 -1.73 -15.22
CA GLY A 75 1.36 -1.67 -14.21
C GLY A 75 1.80 -0.25 -13.85
N GLU A 76 1.22 0.76 -14.49
CA GLU A 76 1.59 2.17 -14.32
C GLU A 76 0.37 3.02 -13.96
N LEU A 77 0.62 4.24 -13.46
CA LEU A 77 -0.43 5.23 -13.30
C LEU A 77 -0.94 5.70 -14.68
N PRO A 78 -2.20 6.16 -14.79
CA PRO A 78 -3.21 6.24 -13.74
C PRO A 78 -3.74 4.85 -13.32
N TYR A 79 -4.23 4.72 -12.08
CA TYR A 79 -5.04 3.57 -11.70
C TYR A 79 -6.43 3.71 -12.34
N ILE A 80 -7.04 2.59 -12.71
CA ILE A 80 -8.37 2.55 -13.33
C ILE A 80 -9.45 2.07 -12.35
N LEU A 81 -9.03 1.43 -11.25
CA LEU A 81 -9.93 0.90 -10.23
C LEU A 81 -9.38 1.18 -8.83
N ARG A 82 -10.29 1.36 -7.89
CA ARG A 82 -10.02 1.39 -6.46
C ARG A 82 -10.57 0.09 -5.84
N ALA A 83 -9.78 -0.57 -5.02
CA ALA A 83 -10.17 -1.81 -4.35
C ALA A 83 -9.78 -1.79 -2.87
N CYS A 84 -10.69 -2.28 -2.03
CA CYS A 84 -10.39 -2.50 -0.62
C CYS A 84 -9.43 -3.69 -0.47
N PRO A 85 -8.43 -3.64 0.42
CA PRO A 85 -7.44 -4.70 0.61
C PRO A 85 -8.03 -6.08 0.91
N LYS A 86 -9.22 -6.16 1.52
CA LYS A 86 -9.92 -7.43 1.78
C LYS A 86 -10.46 -8.13 0.53
N ASP A 87 -10.69 -7.39 -0.55
CA ASP A 87 -11.25 -7.91 -1.80
C ASP A 87 -10.16 -8.31 -2.82
N VAL A 88 -8.90 -8.12 -2.45
CA VAL A 88 -7.74 -8.30 -3.31
C VAL A 88 -6.93 -9.50 -2.82
N VAL A 89 -6.58 -10.40 -3.74
CA VAL A 89 -5.81 -11.61 -3.44
C VAL A 89 -4.43 -11.50 -4.06
N LYS A 90 -3.38 -11.73 -3.26
CA LYS A 90 -2.01 -11.80 -3.75
C LYS A 90 -1.85 -12.98 -4.69
N LYS A 91 -1.23 -12.74 -5.85
CA LYS A 91 -0.88 -13.80 -6.81
C LYS A 91 0.46 -14.44 -6.48
#